data_AF-A0A973WN20-F1
#
_entry.id   AF-A0A973WN20-F1
#
_cell.length_a   1.000
_cell.length_b   1.000
_cell.length_c   1.000
_cell.angle_alpha   90.00
_cell.angle_beta   90.00
_cell.angle_gamma   90.00
#
_symmetry.space_group_name_H-M   'P 1'
#
loop_
_entity.id
_entity.type
_entity.pdbx_description
1 polymer ?
#
loop_
_entity_poly.entity_id
_entity_poly.type
_entity_poly.pdbx_seq_one_letter_code
_entity_poly.pdbx_strand_id
1 'polypeptide(L)' 'MITTAFVLQSLASLTTITGMWLYGSKSLWGPRVGLIGQVFWWSIMFQSGLWGLLPVNIAMFVIHGRAYLKWRKDA' A
#
# COMPACT_ATOMS: atom_id res chain seq x y z
N MET A 1 -19.40 3.58 -17.91
CA MET A 1 -18.35 4.64 -17.86
C MET A 1 -17.34 4.27 -16.79
N ILE A 2 -16.04 4.33 -17.09
CA ILE A 2 -14.98 4.14 -16.10
C ILE A 2 -14.85 5.45 -15.31
N THR A 3 -14.95 5.37 -13.98
CA THR A 3 -14.81 6.53 -13.10
C THR A 3 -13.41 6.59 -12.50
N THR A 4 -12.96 7.78 -12.10
CA THR A 4 -11.68 7.95 -11.39
C THR A 4 -11.62 7.13 -10.10
N ALA A 5 -12.75 7.03 -9.38
CA ALA A 5 -12.86 6.19 -8.19
C ALA A 5 -12.64 4.71 -8.49
N PHE A 6 -13.22 4.19 -9.58
CA PHE A 6 -13.01 2.81 -10.01
C PHE A 6 -11.53 2.54 -10.31
N VAL A 7 -10.87 3.42 -11.08
CA VAL A 7 -9.43 3.28 -11.39
C VAL A 7 -8.58 3.27 -10.11
N LEU A 8 -8.85 4.19 -9.19
CA LEU A 8 -8.10 4.29 -7.94
C LEU A 8 -8.28 3.04 -7.06
N GLN A 9 -9.51 2.53 -6.94
CA GLN A 9 -9.82 1.30 -6.21
C GLN A 9 -9.17 0.08 -6.86
N SER A 10 -9.16 -0.01 -8.19
CA SER A 10 -8.45 -1.08 -8.92
C SER A 10 -6.94 -1.03 -8.67
N LEU A 11 -6.32 0.15 -8.70
CA LEU A 11 -4.89 0.32 -8.42
C LEU A 11 -4.55 -0.03 -6.96
N ALA A 12 -5.35 0.40 -6.00
CA ALA A 12 -5.21 0.02 -4.59
C ALA A 12 -5.31 -1.51 -4.41
N SER A 13 -6.25 -2.15 -5.10
CA SER A 13 -6.43 -3.61 -5.05
C SER A 13 -5.25 -4.35 -5.66
N LEU A 14 -4.83 -3.95 -6.87
CA LEU A 14 -3.69 -4.57 -7.57
C LEU A 14 -2.38 -4.45 -6.78
N THR A 15 -2.09 -3.26 -6.23
CA THR A 15 -0.90 -3.06 -5.40
C THR A 15 -0.97 -3.85 -4.10
N THR A 16 -2.14 -4.00 -3.49
CA THR A 16 -2.32 -4.81 -2.27
C THR A 16 -2.04 -6.29 -2.57
N ILE A 17 -2.63 -6.85 -3.63
CA ILE A 17 -2.46 -8.25 -4.02
C ILE A 17 -1.00 -8.55 -4.37
N THR A 18 -0.42 -7.74 -5.26
CA THR A 18 0.99 -7.90 -5.68
C THR A 18 1.95 -7.70 -4.52
N GLY A 19 1.69 -6.72 -3.66
CA GLY A 19 2.44 -6.48 -2.42
C GLY A 19 2.42 -7.71 -1.52
N MET A 20 1.25 -8.27 -1.22
CA MET A 20 1.11 -9.47 -0.37
C MET A 20 1.88 -10.66 -0.93
N TRP A 21 1.80 -10.90 -2.24
CA TRP A 21 2.55 -11.98 -2.89
C TRP A 21 4.08 -11.79 -2.75
N LEU A 22 4.58 -10.58 -2.98
CA LEU A 22 6.00 -10.23 -2.84
C LEU A 22 6.48 -10.25 -1.39
N TYR A 23 5.60 -9.94 -0.43
CA TYR A 23 5.90 -10.08 0.99
C TYR A 23 6.11 -11.54 1.38
N GLY A 24 5.33 -12.46 0.80
CA GLY A 24 5.49 -13.90 1.00
C GLY A 24 6.86 -14.42 0.52
N SER A 25 7.41 -13.85 -0.55
CA SER A 25 8.74 -14.19 -1.08
C SER A 25 9.91 -13.43 -0.43
N LYS A 26 9.66 -12.62 0.61
CA LYS A 26 10.65 -11.70 1.23
C LYS A 26 11.37 -10.79 0.23
N SER A 27 10.73 -10.49 -0.90
CA SER A 27 11.34 -9.65 -1.92
C SER A 27 11.36 -8.19 -1.49
N LEU A 28 12.47 -7.48 -1.74
CA LEU A 28 12.57 -6.03 -1.56
C LEU A 28 11.50 -5.22 -2.29
N TRP A 29 10.90 -5.81 -3.33
CA TRP A 29 9.79 -5.21 -4.07
C TRP A 29 8.49 -5.20 -3.27
N GLY A 30 8.28 -6.11 -2.32
CA GLY A 30 7.06 -6.15 -1.50
C GLY A 30 6.83 -4.87 -0.71
N PRO A 31 7.81 -4.42 0.11
CA PRO A 31 7.69 -3.15 0.84
C PRO A 31 7.55 -1.93 -0.09
N ARG A 32 8.23 -1.93 -1.25
CA ARG A 32 8.11 -0.85 -2.23
C ARG A 32 6.70 -0.75 -2.82
N VAL A 33 6.15 -1.88 -3.26
CA VAL A 33 4.78 -1.95 -3.78
C VAL A 33 3.76 -1.60 -2.70
N GLY A 34 3.99 -2.00 -1.44
CA GLY A 34 3.17 -1.60 -0.30
C GLY A 34 3.16 -0.08 -0.07
N LEU A 35 4.32 0.58 -0.15
CA LEU A 35 4.40 2.06 -0.05
C LEU A 35 3.70 2.77 -1.22
N ILE A 36 3.82 2.25 -2.43
CA ILE A 36 3.08 2.77 -3.60
C ILE A 36 1.57 2.59 -3.40
N GLY A 37 1.16 1.39 -2.96
CA GLY A 37 -0.23 1.09 -2.64
C GLY A 37 -0.81 2.00 -1.56
N GLN A 38 0.01 2.44 -0.61
CA GLN A 38 -0.43 3.40 0.40
C GLN A 38 -0.87 4.73 -0.20
N VAL A 39 -0.23 5.24 -1.26
CA VAL A 39 -0.69 6.48 -1.92
C VAL A 39 -2.13 6.35 -2.41
N PHE A 40 -2.51 5.18 -2.92
CA PHE A 40 -3.88 4.91 -3.38
C PHE A 40 -4.86 4.79 -2.21
N TRP A 41 -4.49 4.07 -1.14
CA TRP A 41 -5.32 3.92 0.06
C TRP A 41 -5.57 5.26 0.78
N TRP A 42 -4.55 6.11 0.89
CA TRP A 42 -4.70 7.47 1.41
C TRP A 42 -5.62 8.32 0.53
N SER A 43 -5.47 8.23 -0.80
CA SER A 43 -6.33 8.95 -1.75
C SER A 43 -7.80 8.53 -1.62
N ILE A 44 -8.08 7.23 -1.48
CA ILE A 44 -9.43 6.70 -1.24
C ILE A 44 -9.98 7.23 0.09
N MET A 45 -9.18 7.17 1.15
CA MET A 45 -9.57 7.64 2.49
C MET A 45 -9.99 9.12 2.45
N PHE A 46 -9.19 10.00 1.85
CA PHE A 46 -9.51 11.42 1.76
C PHE A 46 -10.74 11.68 0.89
N GLN A 47 -10.84 11.05 -0.29
CA GLN A 47 -11.97 11.27 -1.22
C GLN A 47 -13.30 10.77 -0.65
N SER A 48 -13.28 9.70 0.14
CA SER A 48 -14.48 9.10 0.72
C SER A 48 -14.76 9.55 2.16
N GLY A 49 -13.94 10.45 2.73
CA GLY A 49 -14.11 10.95 4.11
C GLY A 49 -13.96 9.87 5.18
N LEU A 50 -13.25 8.77 4.89
CA LEU A 50 -13.14 7.58 5.74
C LEU A 50 -12.05 7.75 6.82
N TRP A 51 -12.13 8.80 7.64
CA TRP A 51 -11.10 9.15 8.61
C TRP A 51 -10.82 8.08 9.68
N GLY A 52 -11.76 7.16 9.92
CA GLY A 52 -11.52 5.96 10.74
C GLY A 52 -10.40 5.05 10.21
N LEU A 53 -10.01 5.18 8.94
CA LEU A 53 -8.89 4.46 8.33
C LEU A 53 -7.53 5.15 8.54
N LEU A 54 -7.50 6.36 9.10
CA LEU A 54 -6.25 7.09 9.33
C LEU A 54 -5.24 6.28 10.18
N PRO A 55 -5.65 5.63 11.30
CA PRO A 55 -4.71 4.83 12.10
C PRO A 55 -4.09 3.68 11.30
N VAL A 56 -4.89 2.95 10.50
CA VAL A 56 -4.37 1.82 9.72
C VAL A 56 -3.46 2.28 8.59
N ASN A 57 -3.80 3.39 7.91
CA ASN A 57 -2.97 3.94 6.84
C ASN A 57 -1.60 4.42 7.36
N ILE A 58 -1.55 5.05 8.54
CA ILE A 58 -0.28 5.42 9.19
C ILE A 58 0.50 4.17 9.59
N ALA A 59 -0.15 3.21 10.26
CA ALA A 59 0.51 1.98 10.70
C ALA A 59 1.11 1.20 9.52
N MET A 60 0.35 1.03 8.45
CA MET A 60 0.80 0.31 7.25
C MET A 60 1.94 1.04 6.55
N PHE A 61 1.90 2.38 6.45
CA PHE A 61 3.02 3.16 5.91
C PHE A 61 4.32 2.92 6.70
N VAL A 62 4.24 2.95 8.04
CA VAL A 62 5.38 2.68 8.92
C VAL A 62 5.87 1.24 8.80
N ILE A 63 4.96 0.26 8.74
CA ILE A 63 5.30 -1.16 8.60
C ILE A 63 6.02 -1.41 7.27
N HIS A 64 5.51 -0.87 6.15
CA HIS A 64 6.16 -1.01 4.86
C HIS A 64 7.52 -0.30 4.82
N GLY A 65 7.61 0.92 5.37
CA GLY A 65 8.89 1.64 5.48
C GLY A 65 9.94 0.87 6.31
N ARG A 66 9.54 0.33 7.46
CA ARG A 66 10.42 -0.49 8.31
C ARG A 66 10.85 -1.77 7.61
N ALA A 67 9.94 -2.45 6.93
CA ALA A 67 10.24 -3.66 6.18
C ALA A 67 11.23 -3.38 5.05
N TYR A 68 11.07 -2.25 4.34
CA TYR A 68 12.00 -1.82 3.29
C TYR A 68 13.42 -1.62 3.86
N LEU A 69 13.55 -0.89 4.96
CA LEU A 69 14.85 -0.65 5.59
C LEU A 69 15.49 -1.93 6.14
N LYS A 70 14.69 -2.82 6.73
CA LYS A 70 15.18 -4.10 7.26
C LYS A 70 15.68 -4.99 6.12
N TRP A 71 14.84 -5.25 5.12
CA TRP A 71 15.17 -6.18 4.05
C TRP A 71 16.26 -5.65 3.12
N ARG A 72 16.48 -4.33 3.07
CA ARG A 72 17.60 -3.73 2.34
C ARG A 72 18.94 -3.97 3.01
N LYS A 73 18.96 -4.15 4.33
CA LYS A 73 20.18 -4.51 5.07
C LYS A 73 20.50 -6.01 4.96
N ASP A 74 19.46 -6.82 4.75
CA ASP A 74 19.58 -8.28 4.67
C ASP A 74 19.88 -8.77 3.22
N ALA A 75 19.89 -7.87 2.23
CA ALA A 75 20.13 -8.14 0.80
C ALA A 75 21.50 -7.65 0.36
#